data_AF-A0A0E0TGR8-F1
#
_entry.id   AF-A0A0E0TGR8-F1
#
_cell.length_a   1.000
_cell.length_b   1.000
_cell.length_c   1.000
_cell.angle_alpha   90.00
_cell.angle_beta   90.00
_cell.angle_gamma   90.00
#
_symmetry.space_group_name_H-M   'P 1'
#
loop_
_entity.id
_entity.type
_entity.pdbx_description
1 polymer ?
#
loop_
_entity_poly.entity_id
_entity_poly.type
_entity_poly.pdbx_seq_one_letter_code
_entity_poly.pdbx_strand_id
1 'polypeptide(L)'
;MKIRHIGPMGVNPYQRQLAKTERLAAEKAPRDQVEISKEAKELQEAASWEQARQAKLEELRQQIENGAYQVDPRAVAKRMIEYYRNHR
;
A
#
# COMPACT_ATOMS: atom_id res chain seq x y z
N MET A 1 -53.57 8.35 49.84
CA MET A 1 -52.38 8.03 49.02
C MET A 1 -52.81 7.17 47.84
N LYS A 2 -52.34 7.47 46.62
CA LYS A 2 -52.68 6.73 45.39
C LYS A 2 -51.43 5.98 44.92
N ILE A 3 -51.44 4.66 45.02
CA ILE A 3 -50.29 3.81 44.68
C ILE A 3 -50.39 3.45 43.19
N ARG A 4 -49.35 3.76 42.41
CA ARG A 4 -49.25 3.35 41.00
C ARG A 4 -48.41 2.06 40.94
N HIS A 5 -49.00 0.99 40.39
CA HIS A 5 -48.29 -0.26 40.14
C HIS A 5 -47.32 -0.05 38.97
N ILE A 6 -46.03 -0.19 39.23
CA ILE A 6 -44.98 -0.17 38.21
C ILE A 6 -44.79 -1.64 37.81
N GLY A 7 -45.24 -2.01 36.60
CA GLY A 7 -45.06 -3.36 36.07
C GLY A 7 -43.57 -3.74 35.93
N PRO A 8 -43.25 -5.04 35.75
CA PRO A 8 -41.87 -5.49 35.68
C PRO A 8 -41.14 -4.75 34.56
N MET A 9 -40.10 -4.01 34.95
CA MET A 9 -39.17 -3.35 34.03
C MET A 9 -38.69 -4.39 33.02
N GLY A 10 -38.91 -4.12 31.72
CA GLY A 10 -38.64 -5.04 30.60
C GLY A 10 -37.16 -5.31 30.38
N VAL A 11 -36.47 -5.89 31.37
CA VAL A 11 -35.06 -6.27 31.28
C VAL A 11 -34.99 -7.68 30.72
N ASN A 12 -35.17 -7.82 29.42
CA ASN A 12 -35.08 -9.12 28.76
C ASN A 12 -33.60 -9.54 28.66
N PRO A 13 -33.11 -10.54 29.41
CA PRO A 13 -31.69 -10.85 29.53
C PRO A 13 -31.08 -11.32 28.20
N TYR A 14 -31.88 -11.89 27.31
CA TYR A 14 -31.46 -12.32 25.98
C TYR A 14 -31.06 -11.17 25.05
N GLN A 15 -31.75 -10.03 25.12
CA GLN A 15 -31.40 -8.85 24.31
C GLN A 15 -30.04 -8.27 24.70
N ARG A 16 -29.67 -8.38 25.98
CA ARG A 16 -28.36 -7.94 26.48
C ARG A 16 -27.22 -8.81 25.97
N GLN A 17 -27.45 -10.10 25.74
CA GLN A 17 -26.45 -10.99 25.16
C GLN A 17 -26.18 -10.68 23.69
N LEU A 18 -27.24 -10.42 22.90
CA LEU A 18 -27.09 -10.02 21.49
C LEU A 18 -26.29 -8.72 21.33
N ALA A 19 -26.59 -7.71 22.17
CA ALA A 19 -25.83 -6.45 22.19
C ALA A 19 -24.36 -6.63 22.62
N LYS A 20 -24.05 -7.67 23.41
CA LYS A 20 -22.67 -7.97 23.83
C LYS A 20 -21.89 -8.69 22.72
N THR A 21 -22.55 -9.58 21.96
CA THR A 21 -21.94 -10.24 20.80
C THR A 21 -21.68 -9.29 19.63
N GLU A 22 -22.56 -8.32 19.38
CA GLU A 22 -22.33 -7.29 18.34
C GLU A 22 -21.13 -6.39 18.67
N ARG A 23 -20.93 -6.07 19.96
CA ARG A 23 -19.77 -5.29 20.41
C ARG A 23 -18.45 -6.04 20.26
N LEU A 24 -18.45 -7.37 20.47
CA LEU A 24 -17.28 -8.21 20.26
C LEU A 24 -16.93 -8.40 18.78
N ALA A 25 -17.91 -8.32 17.86
CA ALA A 25 -17.65 -8.35 16.42
C ALA A 25 -17.11 -7.01 15.87
N ALA A 26 -17.34 -5.90 16.58
CA ALA A 26 -16.83 -4.58 16.23
C ALA A 26 -15.37 -4.35 16.67
N GLU A 27 -14.87 -5.11 17.65
CA GLU A 27 -13.44 -5.24 17.93
C GLU A 27 -12.82 -6.09 16.82
N LYS A 28 -12.55 -5.42 15.68
CA LYS A 28 -11.82 -5.96 14.54
C LYS A 28 -10.62 -6.77 15.05
N ALA A 29 -10.64 -8.07 14.80
CA ALA A 29 -9.47 -8.92 14.98
C ALA A 29 -8.25 -8.25 14.33
N PRO A 30 -7.07 -8.27 14.97
CA PRO A 30 -5.87 -7.71 14.39
C PRO A 30 -5.64 -8.37 13.03
N ARG A 31 -5.84 -7.60 11.97
CA ARG A 31 -5.49 -8.00 10.62
C ARG A 31 -4.04 -7.62 10.43
N ASP A 32 -3.24 -8.57 9.98
CA ASP A 32 -1.88 -8.28 9.53
C ASP A 32 -2.00 -7.32 8.33
N GLN A 33 -1.63 -6.06 8.55
CA GLN A 33 -1.62 -5.02 7.54
C GLN A 33 -0.21 -4.51 7.38
N VAL A 34 0.30 -4.55 6.16
CA VAL A 34 1.60 -3.98 5.79
C VAL A 34 1.33 -2.60 5.19
N GLU A 35 1.74 -1.54 5.87
CA GLU A 35 1.69 -0.17 5.36
C GLU A 35 3.08 0.29 4.90
N ILE A 36 3.14 0.99 3.76
CA ILE A 36 4.37 1.64 3.31
C ILE A 36 4.63 2.84 4.23
N SER A 37 5.82 2.87 4.86
CA SER A 37 6.25 3.98 5.73
C SER A 37 6.12 5.34 5.02
N LYS A 38 5.80 6.39 5.78
CA LYS A 38 5.74 7.76 5.26
C LYS A 38 7.06 8.18 4.63
N GLU A 39 8.18 7.80 5.25
CA GLU A 39 9.53 8.05 4.75
C GLU A 39 9.80 7.34 3.41
N ALA A 40 9.27 6.12 3.24
CA ALA A 40 9.41 5.38 1.98
C ALA A 40 8.58 6.01 0.85
N LYS A 41 7.42 6.60 1.17
CA LYS A 41 6.62 7.37 0.19
C LYS A 41 7.33 8.66 -0.21
N GLU A 42 7.92 9.37 0.75
CA GLU A 42 8.69 10.58 0.48
C GLU A 42 9.92 10.29 -0.39
N LEU A 43 10.63 9.18 -0.15
CA LEU A 43 11.73 8.72 -1.01
C LEU A 43 11.26 8.33 -2.42
N GLN A 44 10.06 7.77 -2.55
CA GLN A 44 9.45 7.47 -3.85
C GLN A 44 9.06 8.76 -4.59
N GLU A 45 8.58 9.79 -3.89
CA GLU A 45 8.22 11.09 -4.47
C GLU A 45 9.46 11.94 -4.81
N ALA A 46 10.58 11.77 -4.11
CA ALA A 46 11.87 12.37 -4.44
C ALA A 46 12.47 11.88 -5.77
N ALA A 47 11.78 10.98 -6.48
CA ALA A 47 12.08 10.53 -7.84
C ALA A 47 11.85 11.62 -8.91
N SER A 48 12.45 12.80 -8.75
CA SER A 48 12.45 13.92 -9.71
C SER A 48 13.21 13.62 -11.03
N TRP A 49 13.59 12.36 -11.27
CA TRP A 49 14.31 11.92 -12.47
C TRP A 49 13.39 11.61 -13.66
N GLU A 50 12.08 11.80 -13.50
CA GLU A 50 11.07 11.47 -14.52
C GLU A 50 11.26 12.26 -15.82
N GLN A 51 11.62 13.54 -15.74
CA GLN A 51 11.92 14.37 -16.92
C GLN A 51 13.19 13.88 -17.65
N ALA A 52 14.26 13.61 -16.90
CA ALA A 52 15.49 13.06 -17.47
C ALA A 52 15.28 11.67 -18.09
N ARG A 53 14.36 10.89 -17.53
CA ARG A 53 13.94 9.60 -18.08
C ARG A 53 13.19 9.76 -19.39
N GLN A 54 12.25 10.70 -19.45
CA GLN A 54 11.45 10.96 -20.65
C GLN A 54 12.36 11.34 -21.83
N ALA A 55 13.29 12.28 -21.62
CA ALA A 55 14.26 12.67 -22.65
C ALA A 55 15.08 11.47 -23.15
N LYS A 56 15.57 10.63 -22.23
CA LYS A 56 16.33 9.42 -22.59
C LYS A 56 15.48 8.40 -23.37
N LEU A 57 14.19 8.28 -23.05
CA LEU A 57 13.29 7.37 -23.76
C LEU A 57 13.01 7.85 -25.18
N GLU A 58 12.86 9.16 -25.38
CA GLU A 58 12.67 9.75 -26.71
C GLU A 58 13.90 9.54 -27.60
N GLU A 59 15.11 9.78 -27.06
CA GLU A 59 16.36 9.51 -27.78
C GLU A 59 16.47 8.04 -28.21
N LEU A 60 16.17 7.12 -27.29
CA LEU A 60 16.19 5.68 -27.59
C LEU A 60 15.16 5.30 -28.66
N ARG A 61 13.95 5.88 -28.60
CA ARG A 61 12.93 5.65 -29.63
C ARG A 61 13.41 6.08 -31.01
N GLN A 62 13.98 7.28 -31.12
CA GLN A 62 14.53 7.77 -32.38
C GLN A 62 15.65 6.87 -32.92
N GLN A 63 16.56 6.39 -32.05
CA GLN A 63 17.63 5.47 -32.46
C GLN A 63 17.09 4.14 -32.98
N ILE A 64 16.01 3.62 -32.37
CA ILE A 64 15.36 2.38 -32.80
C ILE A 64 14.63 2.57 -34.13
N GLU A 65 13.85 3.65 -34.27
CA GLU A 65 13.13 3.97 -35.51
C GLU A 65 14.07 4.15 -36.70
N ASN A 66 15.22 4.79 -36.48
CA ASN A 66 16.24 5.00 -37.49
C ASN A 66 17.11 3.74 -37.75
N GLY A 67 16.87 2.64 -37.04
CA GLY A 67 17.65 1.39 -37.16
C GLY A 67 19.10 1.48 -36.68
N ALA A 68 19.46 2.57 -35.98
CA ALA A 68 20.81 2.83 -35.48
C ALA A 68 21.04 2.29 -34.05
N TYR A 69 20.02 1.69 -33.44
CA TYR A 69 20.13 1.13 -32.10
C TYR A 69 20.98 -0.15 -32.11
N GLN A 70 22.21 -0.04 -31.61
CA GLN A 70 23.11 -1.16 -31.45
C GLN A 70 23.18 -1.59 -29.99
N VAL A 71 22.82 -2.86 -29.74
CA VAL A 71 22.98 -3.46 -28.41
C VAL A 71 24.46 -3.70 -28.17
N ASP A 72 25.03 -3.09 -27.13
CA ASP A 72 26.38 -3.35 -26.66
C ASP A 72 26.36 -4.43 -25.55
N PRO A 73 26.80 -5.67 -25.83
CA PRO A 73 26.80 -6.75 -24.84
C PRO A 73 27.70 -6.45 -23.63
N ARG A 74 28.79 -5.68 -23.81
CA ARG A 74 29.70 -5.32 -22.71
C ARG A 74 29.03 -4.35 -21.76
N ALA A 75 28.32 -3.35 -22.31
CA ALA A 75 27.54 -2.40 -21.50
C ALA A 75 26.42 -3.11 -20.71
N VAL A 76 25.76 -4.10 -21.33
CA VAL A 76 24.74 -4.92 -20.65
C VAL A 76 25.35 -5.70 -19.49
N ALA A 77 26.42 -6.45 -19.73
CA ALA A 77 27.10 -7.23 -18.69
C ALA A 77 27.60 -6.34 -17.54
N LYS A 78 28.20 -5.19 -17.86
CA LYS A 78 28.65 -4.21 -16.86
C LYS A 78 27.49 -3.73 -15.98
N ARG A 79 26.36 -3.34 -16.58
CA ARG A 79 25.17 -2.90 -15.83
C ARG A 79 24.59 -3.99 -14.95
N MET A 80 24.55 -5.23 -15.44
CA MET A 80 24.08 -6.36 -14.62
C MET A 80 24.97 -6.52 -13.39
N ILE A 81 26.30 -6.51 -13.56
CA ILE A 81 27.24 -6.62 -12.45
C ILE A 81 27.09 -5.46 -11.46
N GLU A 82 27.03 -4.21 -11.95
CA GLU A 82 26.87 -3.02 -11.10
C GLU A 82 25.57 -3.09 -10.29
N TYR A 83 24.46 -3.47 -10.91
CA TYR A 83 23.16 -3.58 -10.25
C TYR A 83 23.20 -4.59 -9.09
N TYR A 84 23.69 -5.80 -9.34
CA TYR A 84 23.69 -6.86 -8.33
C TYR A 84 24.81 -6.74 -7.29
N ARG A 85 25.93 -6.07 -7.60
CA ARG A 85 27.02 -5.86 -6.63
C ARG A 85 26.79 -4.68 -5.69
N ASN A 86 26.15 -3.61 -6.17
CA ASN A 86 25.95 -2.41 -5.34
C ASN A 86 24.77 -2.53 -4.35
N HIS A 87 23.92 -3.57 -4.47
CA HIS A 87 22.79 -3.82 -3.57
C HIS A 87 23.07 -4.96 -2.57
N ARG A 88 24.34 -5.22 -2.25
CA ARG A 88 24.76 -6.18 -1.22
C ARG A 88 25.36 -5.45 -0.03
#